data_AF-A0A966K600-F1
#
_entry.id   AF-A0A966K600-F1
#
_cell.length_a   1.000
_cell.length_b   1.000
_cell.length_c   1.000
_cell.angle_alpha   90.00
_cell.angle_beta   90.00
_cell.angle_gamma   90.00
#
_symmetry.space_group_name_H-M   'P 1'
#
loop_
_entity.id
_entity.type
_entity.pdbx_description
1 polymer ?
#
loop_
_entity_poly.entity_id
_entity_poly.type
_entity_poly.pdbx_seq_one_letter_code
_entity_poly.pdbx_strand_id
1 'polypeptide(L)'
;MTLNGFNLRKQPILLTSLLAFQFAYAKEPEYEAPPLDEVVISVSGYEQKILDTAASVNVVTSSQIHNGQAEDNLSEPLNRVPGIFALNRQNYAQDLQISSRGFGANSTFGTRGIRLYVDNIPGTVADGQGQISHIDLPSTERIEVIRGPFSVLYGNSSGGVISVFSEDGGPKNNIQPYFELGSYSQRKAGIKASGLYKNTNYLFDVGDFHTDGYRVHSAADRFNANSKIKFRPVSDSVITFVANNVNLSAQDPLGLTAAQLAANPKQAGNNAISQNTRKTVLQTQTGFTIDTRIDQKNQLLFTPYYGQRHVTQFLAATNNGVIDLKRDFYGMDS
;
A
#
# COMPACT_ATOMS: atom_id res chain seq x y z
N MET A 1 -71.25 -43.18 24.31
CA MET A 1 -71.97 -43.24 23.02
C MET A 1 -72.96 -42.10 23.01
N THR A 2 -72.59 -40.96 22.43
CA THR A 2 -73.48 -39.80 22.33
C THR A 2 -73.03 -38.94 21.14
N LEU A 3 -74.01 -38.63 20.31
CA LEU A 3 -73.93 -37.98 19.01
C LEU A 3 -73.87 -36.45 19.11
N ASN A 4 -73.16 -35.87 18.14
CA ASN A 4 -73.41 -34.65 17.36
C ASN A 4 -74.15 -33.45 17.97
N GLY A 5 -73.55 -32.26 17.80
CA GLY A 5 -74.29 -31.00 17.83
C GLY A 5 -73.47 -29.73 17.54
N PHE A 6 -73.82 -29.09 16.42
CA PHE A 6 -73.92 -27.63 16.21
C PHE A 6 -72.71 -26.76 15.79
N ASN A 7 -72.82 -26.32 14.52
CA ASN A 7 -72.27 -25.11 13.93
C ASN A 7 -72.69 -23.82 14.66
N LEU A 8 -71.78 -22.84 14.78
CA LEU A 8 -72.13 -21.43 14.97
C LEU A 8 -71.17 -20.50 14.21
N ARG A 9 -71.80 -19.49 13.59
CA ARG A 9 -71.31 -18.50 12.64
C ARG A 9 -70.15 -17.64 13.17
N LYS A 10 -69.26 -17.27 12.26
CA LYS A 10 -68.26 -16.20 12.43
C LYS A 10 -68.93 -14.82 12.34
N GLN A 11 -68.65 -13.94 13.30
CA GLN A 11 -68.75 -12.48 13.14
C GLN A 11 -67.44 -11.86 13.65
N PRO A 12 -66.78 -10.96 12.90
CA PRO A 12 -65.60 -10.27 13.39
C PRO A 12 -66.00 -8.98 14.13
N ILE A 13 -65.48 -8.83 15.35
CA ILE A 13 -65.55 -7.60 16.14
C ILE A 13 -64.44 -6.67 15.63
N LEU A 14 -64.84 -5.52 15.07
CA LEU A 14 -63.91 -4.44 14.71
C LEU A 14 -63.54 -3.67 15.99
N LEU A 15 -62.26 -3.68 16.35
CA LEU A 15 -61.70 -2.86 17.43
C LEU A 15 -61.01 -1.65 16.80
N THR A 16 -61.64 -0.48 16.87
CA THR A 16 -61.05 0.81 16.46
C THR A 16 -60.18 1.37 17.58
N SER A 17 -58.86 1.40 17.40
CA SER A 17 -57.94 2.18 18.24
C SER A 17 -57.72 3.57 17.63
N LEU A 18 -58.06 4.60 18.40
CA LEU A 18 -57.79 6.00 18.08
C LEU A 18 -56.32 6.30 18.44
N LEU A 19 -55.45 6.53 17.46
CA LEU A 19 -54.09 7.04 17.70
C LEU A 19 -54.10 8.57 17.56
N ALA A 20 -53.90 9.27 18.68
CA ALA A 20 -53.64 10.71 18.69
C ALA A 20 -52.20 10.97 18.23
N PHE A 21 -52.04 11.55 17.04
CA PHE A 21 -50.74 12.06 16.57
C PHE A 21 -50.47 13.44 17.21
N GLN A 22 -49.56 13.49 18.18
CA GLN A 22 -48.94 14.75 18.59
C GLN A 22 -47.81 15.08 17.61
N PHE A 23 -47.94 16.18 16.88
CA PHE A 23 -46.84 16.76 16.12
C PHE A 23 -45.88 17.46 17.09
N ALA A 24 -44.85 16.74 17.54
CA ALA A 24 -43.68 17.37 18.14
C ALA A 24 -42.84 17.99 17.02
N TYR A 25 -42.76 19.32 16.99
CA TYR A 25 -41.76 20.01 16.17
C TYR A 25 -40.39 19.78 16.80
N ALA A 26 -39.62 18.85 16.24
CA ALA A 26 -38.20 18.73 16.52
C ALA A 26 -37.47 19.89 15.83
N LYS A 27 -36.75 20.71 16.60
CA LYS A 27 -35.80 21.68 16.07
C LYS A 27 -34.68 20.88 15.39
N GLU A 28 -34.48 21.08 14.09
CA GLU A 28 -33.34 20.47 13.38
C GLU A 28 -32.05 20.87 14.12
N PRO A 29 -31.21 19.90 14.53
CA PRO A 29 -29.90 20.23 15.07
C PRO A 29 -29.15 20.98 13.97
N GLU A 30 -28.60 22.12 14.36
CA GLU A 30 -27.70 22.90 13.51
C GLU A 30 -26.54 21.98 13.11
N TYR A 31 -26.50 21.58 11.84
CA TYR A 31 -25.45 20.73 11.29
C TYR A 31 -24.17 21.57 11.20
N GLU A 32 -23.44 21.62 12.31
CA GLU A 32 -22.08 22.13 12.32
C GLU A 32 -21.23 21.05 11.62
N ALA A 33 -20.93 21.29 10.34
CA ALA A 33 -20.07 20.40 9.57
C ALA A 33 -18.77 20.25 10.38
N PRO A 34 -18.33 19.02 10.70
CA PRO A 34 -17.07 18.84 11.38
C PRO A 34 -15.98 19.55 10.56
N PRO A 35 -15.08 20.31 11.21
CA PRO A 35 -14.00 20.97 10.49
C PRO A 35 -13.28 19.90 9.66
N LEU A 36 -13.11 20.16 8.36
CA LEU A 36 -12.38 19.27 7.48
C LEU A 36 -10.97 19.09 8.04
N ASP A 37 -10.56 17.84 8.24
CA ASP A 37 -9.20 17.53 8.70
C ASP A 37 -8.20 18.17 7.73
N GLU A 38 -7.28 18.97 8.29
CA GLU A 38 -6.25 19.63 7.50
C GLU A 38 -5.26 18.58 6.99
N VAL A 39 -5.15 18.44 5.66
CA VAL A 39 -4.18 17.53 5.07
C VAL A 39 -2.81 18.19 5.11
N VAL A 40 -1.95 17.70 6.00
CA VAL A 40 -0.53 18.04 6.06
C VAL A 40 0.28 17.05 5.23
N ILE A 41 1.33 17.56 4.60
CA ILE A 41 2.30 16.76 3.85
C ILE A 41 3.63 16.79 4.58
N SER A 42 4.29 15.65 4.62
CA SER A 42 5.60 15.49 5.27
C SER A 42 6.72 15.23 4.26
N VAL A 43 6.39 15.03 2.97
CA VAL A 43 7.41 14.73 1.94
C VAL A 43 8.53 15.78 1.91
N SER A 44 8.26 17.04 2.22
CA SER A 44 9.26 18.13 2.32
C SER A 44 10.29 18.01 3.46
N GLY A 45 10.23 16.96 4.28
CA GLY A 45 11.07 16.82 5.48
C GLY A 45 10.56 17.57 6.71
N TYR A 46 9.43 18.29 6.58
CA TYR A 46 8.67 18.88 7.68
C TYR A 46 7.18 18.91 7.30
N GLU A 47 6.30 18.87 8.30
CA GLU A 47 4.85 18.96 8.09
C GLU A 47 4.48 20.38 7.61
N GLN A 48 3.88 20.46 6.42
CA GLN A 48 3.32 21.71 5.88
C GLN A 48 1.92 21.47 5.33
N LYS A 49 1.06 22.49 5.33
CA LYS A 49 -0.26 22.36 4.70
C LYS A 49 -0.10 22.24 3.19
N ILE A 50 -0.95 21.44 2.55
CA ILE A 50 -0.97 21.35 1.08
C ILE A 50 -1.14 22.71 0.41
N LEU A 51 -1.95 23.61 1.01
CA LEU A 51 -2.22 24.93 0.43
C LEU A 51 -1.01 25.89 0.50
N ASP A 52 -0.05 25.60 1.36
CA ASP A 52 1.14 26.44 1.56
C ASP A 52 2.31 25.98 0.65
N THR A 53 2.17 24.84 -0.03
CA THR A 53 3.21 24.31 -0.91
C THR A 53 3.11 24.85 -2.34
N ALA A 54 4.25 25.23 -2.92
CA ALA A 54 4.32 25.57 -4.35
C ALA A 54 4.31 24.32 -5.26
N ALA A 55 4.44 23.12 -4.68
CA ALA A 55 4.51 21.86 -5.41
C ALA A 55 3.12 21.28 -5.72
N SER A 56 3.02 20.50 -6.80
CA SER A 56 1.78 19.81 -7.15
C SER A 56 1.66 18.50 -6.38
N VAL A 57 1.03 18.56 -5.21
CA VAL A 57 0.94 17.42 -4.28
C VAL A 57 -0.47 16.83 -4.23
N ASN A 58 -0.54 15.50 -4.14
CA ASN A 58 -1.75 14.76 -3.81
C ASN A 58 -1.49 13.84 -2.62
N VAL A 59 -2.51 13.64 -1.81
CA VAL A 59 -2.50 12.66 -0.72
C VAL A 59 -3.61 11.67 -0.96
N VAL A 60 -3.26 10.38 -0.93
CA VAL A 60 -4.20 9.27 -0.88
C VAL A 60 -4.37 8.87 0.58
N THR A 61 -5.57 9.02 1.11
CA THR A 61 -5.88 8.79 2.53
C THR A 61 -6.01 7.31 2.87
N SER A 62 -5.89 6.94 4.14
CA SER A 62 -6.13 5.59 4.66
C SER A 62 -7.46 5.02 4.14
N SER A 63 -8.54 5.80 4.23
CA SER A 63 -9.85 5.38 3.71
C SER A 63 -9.87 5.09 2.21
N GLN A 64 -9.08 5.79 1.40
CA GLN A 64 -8.96 5.54 -0.03
C GLN A 64 -8.06 4.34 -0.36
N ILE A 65 -7.12 4.01 0.54
CA ILE A 65 -6.24 2.85 0.45
C ILE A 65 -6.99 1.57 0.80
N HIS A 66 -7.81 1.58 1.87
CA HIS A 66 -8.42 0.36 2.40
C HIS A 66 -9.85 0.10 1.94
N ASN A 67 -10.69 1.13 1.81
CA ASN A 67 -12.12 0.90 1.61
C ASN A 67 -12.43 0.29 0.23
N GLY A 68 -12.82 -0.98 0.24
CA GLY A 68 -13.19 -1.73 -0.97
C GLY A 68 -12.01 -1.93 -1.92
N GLN A 69 -10.78 -1.96 -1.41
CA GLN A 69 -9.58 -2.30 -2.18
C GLN A 69 -9.09 -3.69 -1.79
N ALA A 70 -8.34 -4.32 -2.70
CA ALA A 70 -7.64 -5.56 -2.39
C ALA A 70 -6.47 -5.26 -1.45
N GLU A 71 -5.74 -4.17 -1.66
CA GLU A 71 -4.51 -3.85 -0.93
C GLU A 71 -3.35 -4.78 -1.30
N ASP A 72 -3.29 -5.25 -2.55
CA ASP A 72 -2.24 -6.15 -3.03
C ASP A 72 -1.08 -5.42 -3.69
N ASN A 73 -1.42 -4.34 -4.43
CA ASN A 73 -0.52 -3.62 -5.30
C ASN A 73 -0.69 -2.11 -5.14
N LEU A 74 0.44 -1.41 -5.04
CA LEU A 74 0.48 0.07 -4.95
C LEU A 74 -0.24 0.77 -6.12
N SER A 75 -0.43 0.10 -7.26
CA SER A 75 -1.23 0.62 -8.38
C SER A 75 -2.68 0.93 -8.03
N GLU A 76 -3.27 0.19 -7.09
CA GLU A 76 -4.68 0.34 -6.70
C GLU A 76 -4.97 1.74 -6.14
N PRO A 77 -4.26 2.22 -5.09
CA PRO A 77 -4.44 3.59 -4.63
C PRO A 77 -3.85 4.64 -5.60
N LEU A 78 -2.72 4.35 -6.27
CA LEU A 78 -2.05 5.35 -7.12
C LEU A 78 -2.83 5.74 -8.37
N ASN A 79 -3.65 4.86 -8.93
CA ASN A 79 -4.47 5.20 -10.11
C ASN A 79 -5.55 6.26 -9.83
N ARG A 80 -5.76 6.63 -8.56
CA ARG A 80 -6.61 7.76 -8.15
C ARG A 80 -5.92 9.12 -8.30
N VAL A 81 -4.58 9.13 -8.41
CA VAL A 81 -3.78 10.37 -8.48
C VAL A 81 -3.66 10.84 -9.92
N PRO A 82 -4.11 12.06 -10.27
CA PRO A 82 -4.03 12.54 -11.65
C PRO A 82 -2.59 12.61 -12.16
N GLY A 83 -2.35 12.27 -13.42
CA GLY A 83 -1.01 12.34 -14.02
C GLY A 83 0.00 11.32 -13.48
N ILE A 84 -0.41 10.45 -12.55
CA ILE A 84 0.25 9.18 -12.25
C ILE A 84 -0.40 8.09 -13.09
N PHE A 85 0.44 7.24 -13.66
CA PHE A 85 0.00 6.03 -14.33
C PHE A 85 0.74 4.86 -13.69
N ALA A 86 -0.02 3.99 -13.00
CA ALA A 86 0.52 2.81 -12.32
C ALA A 86 -0.10 1.55 -12.91
N LEU A 87 0.63 0.91 -13.83
CA LEU A 87 0.18 -0.29 -14.52
C LEU A 87 0.53 -1.54 -13.72
N ASN A 88 -0.51 -2.26 -13.29
CA ASN A 88 -0.38 -3.60 -12.74
C ASN A 88 -0.28 -4.63 -13.87
N ARG A 89 0.85 -5.33 -13.92
CA ARG A 89 1.09 -6.42 -14.89
C ARG A 89 0.50 -7.75 -14.44
N GLN A 90 0.04 -7.85 -13.18
CA GLN A 90 -0.33 -9.10 -12.50
C GLN A 90 0.75 -10.18 -12.67
N ASN A 91 2.01 -9.75 -12.65
CA ASN A 91 3.19 -10.58 -12.75
C ASN A 91 4.15 -10.13 -11.65
N TYR A 92 4.13 -10.83 -10.53
CA TYR A 92 4.93 -10.47 -9.35
C TYR A 92 6.44 -10.73 -9.54
N ALA A 93 6.86 -11.41 -10.62
CA ALA A 93 8.27 -11.47 -10.98
C ALA A 93 8.79 -10.14 -11.56
N GLN A 94 7.89 -9.22 -11.91
CA GLN A 94 8.20 -7.91 -12.46
C GLN A 94 7.60 -6.81 -11.58
N ASP A 95 8.28 -5.67 -11.45
CA ASP A 95 7.73 -4.54 -10.70
C ASP A 95 6.58 -3.87 -11.49
N LEU A 96 5.74 -3.09 -10.79
CA LEU A 96 4.73 -2.23 -11.43
C LEU A 96 5.42 -1.22 -12.36
N GLN A 97 4.75 -0.84 -13.44
CA GLN A 97 5.19 0.28 -14.25
C GLN A 97 4.54 1.55 -13.72
N ILE A 98 5.32 2.39 -13.05
CA ILE A 98 4.84 3.67 -12.53
C ILE A 98 5.47 4.79 -13.34
N SER A 99 4.65 5.72 -13.80
CA SER A 99 5.09 6.94 -14.47
C SER A 99 4.35 8.18 -13.95
N SER A 100 5.03 9.32 -13.98
CA SER A 100 4.50 10.63 -13.56
C SER A 100 4.69 11.62 -14.70
N ARG A 101 3.60 12.09 -15.29
CA ARG A 101 3.63 13.03 -16.45
C ARG A 101 4.61 12.60 -17.56
N GLY A 102 4.67 11.29 -17.84
CA GLY A 102 5.55 10.68 -18.86
C GLY A 102 6.94 10.24 -18.35
N PHE A 103 7.42 10.75 -17.22
CA PHE A 103 8.67 10.27 -16.62
C PHE A 103 8.49 8.84 -16.11
N GLY A 104 9.40 7.94 -16.49
CA GLY A 104 9.34 6.51 -16.16
C GLY A 104 8.54 5.65 -17.13
N ALA A 105 7.83 6.25 -18.10
CA ALA A 105 7.01 5.51 -19.07
C ALA A 105 7.84 4.53 -19.94
N ASN A 106 9.09 4.87 -20.25
CA ASN A 106 9.99 4.05 -21.07
C ASN A 106 10.71 2.93 -20.28
N SER A 107 10.41 2.75 -18.99
CA SER A 107 11.01 1.69 -18.18
C SER A 107 10.42 0.33 -18.57
N THR A 108 11.19 -0.47 -19.30
CA THR A 108 10.78 -1.81 -19.77
C THR A 108 10.56 -2.77 -18.60
N PHE A 109 11.38 -2.66 -17.56
CA PHE A 109 11.32 -3.43 -16.32
C PHE A 109 11.70 -2.53 -15.14
N GLY A 110 11.01 -2.67 -14.01
CA GLY A 110 11.25 -1.84 -12.83
C GLY A 110 10.57 -0.48 -12.88
N THR A 111 10.48 0.17 -11.72
CA THR A 111 10.17 1.61 -11.65
C THR A 111 11.47 2.41 -11.79
N ARG A 112 11.58 3.23 -12.84
CA ARG A 112 12.69 4.17 -13.04
C ARG A 112 12.11 5.56 -13.31
N GLY A 113 12.83 6.62 -12.96
CA GLY A 113 12.40 7.99 -13.23
C GLY A 113 11.41 8.57 -12.21
N ILE A 114 11.18 7.87 -11.10
CA ILE A 114 10.37 8.30 -9.95
C ILE A 114 11.12 7.93 -8.69
N ARG A 115 11.09 8.82 -7.69
CA ARG A 115 11.63 8.56 -6.35
C ARG A 115 10.55 7.91 -5.48
N LEU A 116 10.92 6.87 -4.74
CA LEU A 116 10.03 6.18 -3.80
C LEU A 116 10.60 6.27 -2.39
N TYR A 117 9.74 6.54 -1.42
CA TYR A 117 10.04 6.51 0.01
C TYR A 117 9.01 5.68 0.76
N VAL A 118 9.47 4.98 1.81
CA VAL A 118 8.63 4.31 2.80
C VAL A 118 9.10 4.78 4.18
N ASP A 119 8.24 5.48 4.90
CA ASP A 119 8.57 6.13 6.19
C ASP A 119 9.91 6.92 6.14
N ASN A 120 10.06 7.77 5.11
CA ASN A 120 11.26 8.57 4.81
C ASN A 120 12.52 7.78 4.45
N ILE A 121 12.45 6.46 4.34
CA ILE A 121 13.56 5.64 3.87
C ILE A 121 13.41 5.45 2.35
N PRO A 122 14.47 5.69 1.55
CA PRO A 122 14.41 5.47 0.11
C PRO A 122 14.11 4.02 -0.27
N GLY A 123 13.02 3.81 -1.02
CA GLY A 123 12.73 2.57 -1.76
C GLY A 123 13.37 2.54 -3.16
N THR A 124 14.06 3.62 -3.53
CA THR A 124 14.83 3.77 -4.76
C THR A 124 16.31 3.88 -4.45
N VAL A 125 17.11 3.04 -5.10
CA VAL A 125 18.57 3.12 -4.96
C VAL A 125 19.18 4.22 -5.83
N ALA A 126 20.45 4.52 -5.61
CA ALA A 126 21.17 5.63 -6.23
C ALA A 126 21.22 5.59 -7.77
N ASP A 127 21.07 4.40 -8.38
CA ASP A 127 20.99 4.24 -9.85
C ASP A 127 19.60 4.57 -10.43
N GLY A 128 18.66 5.01 -9.58
CA GLY A 128 17.29 5.38 -9.98
C GLY A 128 16.33 4.21 -10.14
N GLN A 129 16.74 2.97 -9.80
CA GLN A 129 15.83 1.83 -9.76
C GLN A 129 15.04 1.82 -8.46
N GLY A 130 13.73 1.97 -8.57
CA GLY A 130 12.75 1.80 -7.51
C GLY A 130 12.23 0.39 -7.44
N GLN A 131 12.03 -0.09 -6.22
CA GLN A 131 11.36 -1.35 -5.94
C GLN A 131 10.27 -1.13 -4.91
N ILE A 132 9.12 -1.70 -5.22
CA ILE A 132 7.87 -1.51 -4.48
C ILE A 132 7.40 -2.77 -3.77
N SER A 133 8.10 -3.90 -3.98
CA SER A 133 7.68 -5.21 -3.47
C SER A 133 7.63 -5.30 -1.93
N HIS A 134 8.33 -4.40 -1.25
CA HIS A 134 8.37 -4.31 0.21
C HIS A 134 7.30 -3.37 0.80
N ILE A 135 6.56 -2.63 -0.04
CA ILE A 135 5.47 -1.76 0.43
C ILE A 135 4.27 -2.63 0.77
N ASP A 136 3.76 -2.45 1.98
CA ASP A 136 2.66 -3.21 2.54
C ASP A 136 1.46 -2.29 2.78
N LEU A 137 0.41 -2.47 1.98
CA LEU A 137 -0.77 -1.61 2.00
C LEU A 137 -1.64 -1.79 3.26
N PRO A 138 -1.85 -3.00 3.82
CA PRO A 138 -2.60 -3.21 5.07
C PRO A 138 -2.15 -2.37 6.26
N SER A 139 -0.88 -1.98 6.31
CA SER A 139 -0.29 -1.17 7.37
C SER A 139 0.04 0.27 6.95
N THR A 140 -0.47 0.72 5.81
CA THR A 140 -0.23 2.07 5.25
C THR A 140 -1.31 3.06 5.69
N GLU A 141 -0.90 4.17 6.31
CA GLU A 141 -1.80 5.28 6.67
C GLU A 141 -2.14 6.16 5.47
N ARG A 142 -1.13 6.52 4.68
CA ARG A 142 -1.31 7.45 3.56
C ARG A 142 -0.20 7.33 2.55
N ILE A 143 -0.50 7.80 1.34
CA ILE A 143 0.47 7.93 0.25
C ILE A 143 0.48 9.37 -0.22
N GLU A 144 1.63 10.03 -0.14
CA GLU A 144 1.83 11.38 -0.63
C GLU A 144 2.56 11.33 -1.98
N VAL A 145 2.08 12.10 -2.97
CA VAL A 145 2.63 12.11 -4.32
C VAL A 145 2.94 13.54 -4.74
N ILE A 146 4.23 13.82 -4.99
CA ILE A 146 4.69 15.07 -5.60
C ILE A 146 4.92 14.84 -7.09
N ARG A 147 4.34 15.70 -7.93
CA ARG A 147 4.47 15.61 -9.40
C ARG A 147 5.11 16.87 -9.97
N GLY A 148 5.88 16.69 -11.03
CA GLY A 148 6.44 17.80 -11.80
C GLY A 148 7.74 18.36 -11.19
N PRO A 149 8.20 19.55 -11.60
CA PRO A 149 9.60 19.97 -11.48
C PRO A 149 10.14 20.01 -10.04
N PHE A 150 9.28 20.21 -9.03
CA PHE A 150 9.70 20.19 -7.63
C PHE A 150 10.20 18.83 -7.13
N SER A 151 9.90 17.73 -7.83
CA SER A 151 10.46 16.42 -7.47
C SER A 151 11.97 16.34 -7.67
N VAL A 152 12.59 17.24 -8.46
CA VAL A 152 14.06 17.31 -8.64
C VAL A 152 14.80 17.53 -7.32
N LEU A 153 14.15 18.15 -6.31
CA LEU A 153 14.73 18.35 -4.98
C LEU A 153 14.99 17.02 -4.24
N TYR A 154 14.41 15.92 -4.69
CA TYR A 154 14.51 14.59 -4.08
C TYR A 154 15.53 13.68 -4.76
N GLY A 155 16.37 14.27 -5.63
CA GLY A 155 17.53 13.62 -6.20
C GLY A 155 17.42 13.28 -7.68
N ASN A 156 18.30 12.38 -8.11
CA ASN A 156 18.46 12.04 -9.51
C ASN A 156 17.17 11.41 -10.08
N SER A 157 16.81 11.85 -11.29
CA SER A 157 15.74 11.24 -12.10
C SER A 157 14.37 11.23 -11.41
N SER A 158 14.03 12.28 -10.68
CA SER A 158 12.73 12.41 -10.02
C SER A 158 11.77 13.22 -10.90
N GLY A 159 11.04 12.56 -11.81
CA GLY A 159 9.87 13.16 -12.48
C GLY A 159 8.60 13.15 -11.61
N GLY A 160 8.69 12.46 -10.48
CA GLY A 160 7.75 12.50 -9.36
C GLY A 160 8.39 11.86 -8.13
N VAL A 161 7.74 12.06 -6.98
CA VAL A 161 8.06 11.42 -5.70
C VAL A 161 6.79 10.76 -5.19
N ILE A 162 6.89 9.53 -4.73
CA ILE A 162 5.82 8.81 -4.03
C ILE A 162 6.37 8.42 -2.67
N SER A 163 5.74 8.93 -1.62
CA SER A 163 6.09 8.65 -0.23
C SER A 163 4.96 7.91 0.44
N VAL A 164 5.25 6.72 0.95
CA VAL A 164 4.31 5.87 1.68
C VAL A 164 4.61 6.01 3.16
N PHE A 165 3.58 6.25 3.96
CA PHE A 165 3.70 6.36 5.41
C PHE A 165 2.88 5.28 6.08
N SER A 166 3.52 4.47 6.91
CA SER A 166 2.81 3.45 7.71
C SER A 166 2.04 4.10 8.86
N GLU A 167 1.00 3.40 9.31
CA GLU A 167 0.17 3.79 10.46
C GLU A 167 1.01 4.07 11.71
N ASP A 168 0.52 4.99 12.53
CA ASP A 168 0.96 5.11 13.93
C ASP A 168 -0.07 4.38 14.81
N GLY A 169 0.38 3.76 15.89
CA GLY A 169 -0.50 3.12 16.86
C GLY A 169 -1.48 4.09 17.53
N GLY A 170 -2.73 3.67 17.69
CA GLY A 170 -3.73 4.45 18.42
C GLY A 170 -3.48 4.49 19.94
N PRO A 171 -4.25 5.31 20.70
CA PRO A 171 -4.13 5.37 22.16
C PRO A 171 -4.52 4.06 22.87
N LYS A 172 -5.20 3.16 22.16
CA LYS A 172 -5.53 1.81 22.62
C LYS A 172 -4.71 0.80 21.83
N ASN A 173 -4.24 -0.23 22.51
CA ASN A 173 -3.67 -1.40 21.84
C ASN A 173 -4.74 -2.03 20.95
N ASN A 174 -4.39 -2.26 19.69
CA ASN A 174 -5.25 -2.85 18.68
C ASN A 174 -4.55 -4.07 18.07
N ILE A 175 -5.29 -5.15 17.92
CA ILE A 175 -4.87 -6.33 17.17
C ILE A 175 -5.93 -6.56 16.12
N GLN A 176 -5.53 -6.48 14.85
CA GLN A 176 -6.43 -6.55 13.71
C GLN A 176 -5.94 -7.63 12.75
N PRO A 177 -6.56 -8.83 12.76
CA PRO A 177 -6.37 -9.78 11.68
C PRO A 177 -7.07 -9.27 10.41
N TYR A 178 -6.49 -9.60 9.26
CA TYR A 178 -7.11 -9.36 7.95
C TYR A 178 -7.00 -10.61 7.09
N PHE A 179 -7.97 -10.80 6.21
CA PHE A 179 -7.96 -11.87 5.23
C PHE A 179 -8.70 -11.44 3.96
N GLU A 180 -8.29 -12.01 2.83
CA GLU A 180 -8.86 -11.75 1.52
C GLU A 180 -8.88 -13.05 0.71
N LEU A 181 -9.92 -13.23 -0.10
CA LEU A 181 -10.04 -14.29 -1.07
C LEU A 181 -10.43 -13.69 -2.42
N GLY A 182 -9.74 -14.10 -3.47
CA GLY A 182 -9.93 -13.57 -4.82
C GLY A 182 -9.96 -14.65 -5.89
N SER A 183 -10.17 -14.23 -7.13
CA SER A 183 -10.08 -15.14 -8.29
C SER A 183 -8.65 -15.68 -8.44
N TYR A 184 -8.49 -16.78 -9.19
CA TYR A 184 -7.17 -17.39 -9.46
C TYR A 184 -6.48 -17.90 -8.19
N SER A 185 -7.26 -18.56 -7.32
CA SER A 185 -6.81 -19.09 -6.03
C SER A 185 -6.12 -18.04 -5.15
N GLN A 186 -6.46 -16.76 -5.34
CA GLN A 186 -5.86 -15.69 -4.59
C GLN A 186 -6.32 -15.75 -3.14
N ARG A 187 -5.36 -15.71 -2.22
CA ARG A 187 -5.60 -15.61 -0.79
C ARG A 187 -4.56 -14.70 -0.16
N LYS A 188 -5.00 -13.88 0.77
CA LYS A 188 -4.13 -13.08 1.64
C LYS A 188 -4.60 -13.24 3.07
N ALA A 189 -3.68 -13.34 4.00
CA ALA A 189 -4.00 -13.30 5.42
C ALA A 189 -2.85 -12.70 6.20
N GLY A 190 -3.17 -11.96 7.25
CA GLY A 190 -2.16 -11.35 8.09
C GLY A 190 -2.74 -10.82 9.39
N ILE A 191 -1.86 -10.26 10.20
CA ILE A 191 -2.21 -9.68 11.48
C ILE A 191 -1.38 -8.43 11.73
N LYS A 192 -2.10 -7.38 12.11
CA LYS A 192 -1.54 -6.10 12.50
C LYS A 192 -1.69 -5.93 14.01
N ALA A 193 -0.64 -5.47 14.68
CA ALA A 193 -0.67 -5.11 16.09
C ALA A 193 -0.10 -3.70 16.25
N SER A 194 -0.88 -2.79 16.83
CA SER A 194 -0.46 -1.40 17.00
C SER A 194 -0.93 -0.83 18.33
N GLY A 195 -0.27 0.23 18.79
CA GLY A 195 -0.67 0.91 20.01
C GLY A 195 0.33 1.93 20.52
N LEU A 196 0.02 2.50 21.68
CA LEU A 196 0.87 3.44 22.41
C LEU A 196 1.09 2.91 23.82
N TYR A 197 2.34 2.61 24.17
CA TYR A 197 2.74 2.26 25.52
C TYR A 197 3.69 3.33 26.07
N LYS A 198 3.22 4.09 27.06
CA LYS A 198 3.92 5.27 27.59
C LYS A 198 4.28 6.24 26.44
N ASN A 199 5.57 6.46 26.20
CA ASN A 199 6.07 7.36 25.15
C ASN A 199 6.51 6.61 23.88
N THR A 200 6.14 5.32 23.75
CA THR A 200 6.51 4.46 22.64
C THR A 200 5.27 4.05 21.87
N ASN A 201 5.13 4.59 20.67
CA ASN A 201 4.16 4.17 19.67
C ASN A 201 4.76 3.02 18.87
N TYR A 202 3.96 2.00 18.56
CA TYR A 202 4.41 0.84 17.82
C TYR A 202 3.35 0.35 16.84
N LEU A 203 3.83 -0.23 15.75
CA LEU A 203 3.10 -0.96 14.74
C LEU A 203 3.95 -2.16 14.31
N PHE A 204 3.31 -3.32 14.24
CA PHE A 204 3.85 -4.55 13.67
C PHE A 204 2.80 -5.11 12.71
N ASP A 205 3.20 -5.47 11.50
CA ASP A 205 2.36 -6.14 10.51
C ASP A 205 3.11 -7.36 9.98
N VAL A 206 2.41 -8.49 9.89
CA VAL A 206 2.91 -9.66 9.18
C VAL A 206 1.79 -10.22 8.30
N GLY A 207 2.12 -10.53 7.06
CA GLY A 207 1.14 -10.98 6.07
C GLY A 207 1.73 -11.98 5.09
N ASP A 208 0.88 -12.90 4.64
CA ASP A 208 1.16 -13.86 3.58
C ASP A 208 0.13 -13.71 2.46
N PHE A 209 0.60 -13.79 1.22
CA PHE A 209 -0.17 -13.66 0.00
C PHE A 209 0.19 -14.78 -0.97
N HIS A 210 -0.83 -15.37 -1.59
CA HIS A 210 -0.68 -16.41 -2.61
C HIS A 210 -1.66 -16.18 -3.76
N THR A 211 -1.26 -16.52 -4.98
CA THR A 211 -2.15 -16.66 -6.15
C THR A 211 -1.58 -17.65 -7.16
N ASP A 212 -2.46 -18.39 -7.86
CA ASP A 212 -2.07 -19.19 -9.03
C ASP A 212 -1.87 -18.32 -10.30
N GLY A 213 -2.37 -17.09 -10.27
CA GLY A 213 -2.30 -16.13 -11.37
C GLY A 213 -3.34 -16.36 -12.49
N TYR A 214 -3.64 -15.29 -13.24
CA TYR A 214 -4.58 -15.35 -14.37
C TYR A 214 -4.05 -16.19 -15.55
N ARG A 215 -2.73 -16.12 -15.78
CA ARG A 215 -2.04 -16.80 -16.89
C ARG A 215 -1.35 -18.06 -16.39
N VAL A 216 -1.15 -19.00 -17.31
CA VAL A 216 -0.27 -20.15 -17.08
C VAL A 216 1.12 -19.64 -16.73
N HIS A 217 1.76 -20.27 -15.74
CA HIS A 217 3.11 -19.96 -15.28
C HIS A 217 3.22 -18.55 -14.65
N SER A 218 2.24 -18.17 -13.83
CA SER A 218 2.11 -16.84 -13.22
C SER A 218 1.86 -16.88 -11.71
N ALA A 219 2.05 -18.04 -11.06
CA ALA A 219 1.83 -18.17 -9.63
C ALA A 219 2.83 -17.34 -8.82
N ALA A 220 2.40 -16.85 -7.65
CA ALA A 220 3.24 -16.08 -6.76
C ALA A 220 2.88 -16.29 -5.29
N ASP A 221 3.91 -16.31 -4.44
CA ASP A 221 3.86 -16.33 -2.99
C ASP A 221 4.65 -15.13 -2.47
N ARG A 222 4.07 -14.36 -1.56
CA ARG A 222 4.72 -13.19 -0.96
C ARG A 222 4.43 -13.14 0.54
N PHE A 223 5.49 -13.18 1.33
CA PHE A 223 5.46 -12.90 2.75
C PHE A 223 6.04 -11.51 3.02
N ASN A 224 5.36 -10.74 3.85
CA ASN A 224 5.76 -9.42 4.29
C ASN A 224 5.79 -9.35 5.83
N ALA A 225 6.78 -8.63 6.37
CA ALA A 225 6.82 -8.28 7.77
C ALA A 225 7.32 -6.85 7.92
N ASN A 226 6.52 -5.99 8.54
CA ASN A 226 6.81 -4.57 8.70
C ASN A 226 6.70 -4.19 10.17
N SER A 227 7.55 -3.25 10.58
CA SER A 227 7.54 -2.73 11.93
C SER A 227 7.94 -1.27 11.94
N LYS A 228 7.23 -0.51 12.76
CA LYS A 228 7.50 0.90 12.99
C LYS A 228 7.37 1.17 14.47
N ILE A 229 8.42 1.72 15.07
CA ILE A 229 8.49 2.04 16.49
C ILE A 229 8.89 3.50 16.60
N LYS A 230 7.99 4.32 17.12
CA LYS A 230 8.21 5.76 17.32
C LYS A 230 8.30 6.05 18.82
N PHE A 231 9.46 6.51 19.26
CA PHE A 231 9.76 6.82 20.65
C PHE A 231 10.04 8.31 20.82
N ARG A 232 9.48 8.92 21.87
CA ARG A 232 9.76 10.31 22.27
C ARG A 232 10.63 10.33 23.53
N PRO A 233 11.97 10.40 23.40
CA PRO A 233 12.87 10.50 24.55
C PRO A 233 12.66 11.79 25.34
N VAL A 234 12.43 12.91 24.63
CA VAL A 234 12.20 14.26 25.16
C VAL A 234 11.10 14.95 24.34
N SER A 235 10.59 16.09 24.80
CA SER A 235 9.47 16.81 24.15
C SER A 235 9.76 17.21 22.70
N ASP A 236 11.01 17.57 22.40
CA ASP A 236 11.38 18.20 21.13
C ASP A 236 12.05 17.23 20.14
N SER A 237 12.15 15.94 20.50
CA SER A 237 12.77 14.92 19.65
C SER A 237 11.90 13.68 19.53
N VAL A 238 11.73 13.21 18.30
CA VAL A 238 11.06 11.96 17.97
C VAL A 238 12.04 11.06 17.23
N ILE A 239 12.20 9.84 17.72
CA ILE A 239 12.99 8.81 17.04
C ILE A 239 12.04 7.76 16.49
N THR A 240 12.04 7.57 15.19
CA THR A 240 11.23 6.53 14.51
C THR A 240 12.15 5.48 13.94
N PHE A 241 12.09 4.26 14.47
CA PHE A 241 12.73 3.08 13.89
C PHE A 241 11.76 2.37 12.96
N VAL A 242 12.25 1.91 11.81
CA VAL A 242 11.48 1.15 10.84
C VAL A 242 12.29 -0.08 10.42
N ALA A 243 11.62 -1.22 10.31
CA ALA A 243 12.19 -2.42 9.72
C ALA A 243 11.14 -3.15 8.87
N ASN A 244 11.48 -3.42 7.62
CA ASN A 244 10.63 -4.06 6.63
C ASN A 244 11.35 -5.27 6.04
N ASN A 245 10.63 -6.36 5.85
CA ASN A 245 11.10 -7.56 5.19
C ASN A 245 10.08 -8.03 4.15
N VAL A 246 10.59 -8.50 3.01
CA VAL A 246 9.80 -9.20 2.01
C VAL A 246 10.52 -10.45 1.56
N ASN A 247 9.77 -11.55 1.48
CA ASN A 247 10.17 -12.78 0.82
C ASN A 247 9.15 -13.10 -0.27
N LEU A 248 9.58 -13.04 -1.52
CA LEU A 248 8.75 -13.19 -2.70
C LEU A 248 9.29 -14.33 -3.56
N SER A 249 8.40 -15.20 -4.01
CA SER A 249 8.66 -16.20 -5.06
C SER A 249 7.57 -16.08 -6.11
N ALA A 250 7.93 -15.85 -7.36
CA ALA A 250 6.97 -15.65 -8.44
C ALA A 250 7.43 -16.30 -9.75
N GLN A 251 6.51 -16.96 -10.45
CA GLN A 251 6.70 -17.38 -11.84
C GLN A 251 6.56 -16.18 -12.77
N ASP A 252 7.36 -16.16 -13.83
CA ASP A 252 7.31 -15.10 -14.85
C ASP A 252 6.72 -15.65 -16.15
N PRO A 253 5.45 -15.36 -16.48
CA PRO A 253 4.81 -15.87 -17.69
C PRO A 253 5.32 -15.20 -18.98
N LEU A 254 6.20 -14.19 -18.89
CA LEU A 254 6.72 -13.41 -20.02
C LEU A 254 5.66 -12.70 -20.87
N GLY A 255 6.11 -11.90 -21.85
CA GLY A 255 5.24 -11.24 -22.82
C GLY A 255 4.67 -12.20 -23.88
N LEU A 256 3.55 -11.82 -24.48
CA LEU A 256 2.95 -12.48 -25.65
C LEU A 256 3.15 -11.61 -26.88
N THR A 257 3.39 -12.23 -28.04
CA THR A 257 3.23 -11.55 -29.34
C THR A 257 1.75 -11.26 -29.61
N ALA A 258 1.46 -10.36 -30.54
CA ALA A 258 0.08 -10.02 -30.90
C ALA A 258 -0.72 -11.25 -31.38
N ALA A 259 -0.10 -12.13 -32.17
CA ALA A 259 -0.73 -13.37 -32.65
C ALA A 259 -1.04 -14.34 -31.49
N GLN A 260 -0.11 -14.47 -30.54
CA GLN A 260 -0.32 -15.29 -29.35
C GLN A 260 -1.43 -14.75 -28.45
N LEU A 261 -1.47 -13.44 -28.23
CA LEU A 261 -2.51 -12.79 -27.44
C LEU A 261 -3.90 -13.03 -28.06
N ALA A 262 -4.01 -12.88 -29.39
CA ALA A 262 -5.25 -13.10 -30.12
C ALA A 262 -5.72 -14.57 -30.06
N ALA A 263 -4.78 -15.53 -30.07
CA ALA A 263 -5.10 -16.96 -30.00
C ALA A 263 -5.48 -17.42 -28.59
N ASN A 264 -4.71 -17.03 -27.56
CA ASN A 264 -4.98 -17.39 -26.18
C ASN A 264 -4.32 -16.38 -25.22
N PRO A 265 -5.07 -15.49 -24.56
CA PRO A 265 -4.51 -14.51 -23.64
C PRO A 265 -3.97 -15.11 -22.33
N LYS A 266 -4.39 -16.34 -21.98
CA LYS A 266 -3.97 -17.03 -20.74
C LYS A 266 -2.68 -17.85 -20.90
N GLN A 267 -2.17 -18.03 -22.12
CA GLN A 267 -0.97 -18.84 -22.31
C GLN A 267 0.29 -18.14 -21.76
N ALA A 268 1.32 -18.93 -21.46
CA ALA A 268 2.64 -18.43 -21.14
C ALA A 268 3.38 -18.01 -22.43
N GLY A 269 4.28 -17.05 -22.32
CA GLY A 269 5.12 -16.59 -23.42
C GLY A 269 6.18 -17.63 -23.83
N ASN A 270 6.86 -17.34 -24.93
CA ASN A 270 7.85 -18.23 -25.50
C ASN A 270 8.89 -18.64 -24.46
N ASN A 271 9.13 -19.95 -24.35
CA ASN A 271 10.11 -20.57 -23.46
C ASN A 271 9.87 -20.40 -21.95
N ALA A 272 8.79 -19.74 -21.52
CA ALA A 272 8.54 -19.50 -20.09
C ALA A 272 8.48 -20.81 -19.28
N ILE A 273 7.70 -21.77 -19.77
CA ILE A 273 7.52 -23.08 -19.12
C ILE A 273 8.78 -23.94 -19.25
N SER A 274 9.34 -24.07 -20.46
CA SER A 274 10.49 -24.93 -20.72
C SER A 274 11.76 -24.46 -20.00
N GLN A 275 11.90 -23.16 -19.75
CA GLN A 275 13.02 -22.57 -19.00
C GLN A 275 12.66 -22.29 -17.54
N ASN A 276 11.43 -22.61 -17.11
CA ASN A 276 10.91 -22.36 -15.78
C ASN A 276 11.21 -20.92 -15.29
N THR A 277 10.84 -19.93 -16.09
CA THR A 277 11.15 -18.53 -15.81
C THR A 277 10.49 -18.07 -14.51
N ARG A 278 11.27 -17.52 -13.59
CA ARG A 278 10.81 -17.18 -12.24
C ARG A 278 11.76 -16.23 -11.57
N LYS A 279 11.30 -15.58 -10.50
CA LYS A 279 12.09 -14.70 -9.67
C LYS A 279 11.82 -14.95 -8.20
N THR A 280 12.87 -14.98 -7.41
CA THR A 280 12.79 -14.88 -5.96
C THR A 280 13.44 -13.58 -5.50
N VAL A 281 12.87 -12.96 -4.48
CA VAL A 281 13.40 -11.75 -3.84
C VAL A 281 13.33 -11.95 -2.33
N LEU A 282 14.47 -11.87 -1.67
CA LEU A 282 14.55 -11.69 -0.22
C LEU A 282 15.15 -10.33 0.04
N GLN A 283 14.43 -9.49 0.78
CA GLN A 283 14.90 -8.15 1.10
C GLN A 283 14.57 -7.81 2.55
N THR A 284 15.55 -7.23 3.24
CA THR A 284 15.37 -6.60 4.54
C THR A 284 15.87 -5.17 4.46
N GLN A 285 15.10 -4.24 4.99
CA GLN A 285 15.48 -2.84 5.08
C GLN A 285 15.18 -2.33 6.48
N THR A 286 16.14 -1.63 7.07
CA THR A 286 16.00 -1.00 8.37
C THR A 286 16.48 0.43 8.29
N GLY A 287 15.94 1.28 9.15
CA GLY A 287 16.41 2.64 9.29
C GLY A 287 15.85 3.27 10.54
N PHE A 288 16.39 4.42 10.89
CA PHE A 288 15.79 5.26 11.90
C PHE A 288 15.79 6.70 11.44
N THR A 289 14.77 7.44 11.87
CA THR A 289 14.64 8.86 11.63
C THR A 289 14.69 9.57 12.97
N ILE A 290 15.60 10.53 13.12
CA ILE A 290 15.63 11.47 14.24
C ILE A 290 15.05 12.77 13.72
N ASP A 291 13.90 13.14 14.26
CA ASP A 291 13.25 14.43 14.03
C ASP A 291 13.40 15.25 15.30
N THR A 292 14.13 16.37 15.24
CA THR A 292 14.37 17.24 16.40
C THR A 292 14.12 18.70 16.06
N ARG A 293 13.25 19.33 16.85
CA ARG A 293 13.09 20.78 16.83
C ARG A 293 14.24 21.43 17.59
N ILE A 294 15.03 22.25 16.89
CA ILE A 294 16.15 23.00 17.48
C ILE A 294 15.62 24.27 18.12
N ASP A 295 14.71 24.98 17.43
CA ASP A 295 14.03 26.17 17.94
C ASP A 295 12.68 26.39 17.21
N GLN A 296 12.04 27.55 17.38
CA GLN A 296 10.75 27.86 16.76
C GLN A 296 10.77 27.89 15.21
N LYS A 297 11.93 27.99 14.60
CA LYS A 297 12.13 28.14 13.14
C LYS A 297 12.97 27.02 12.53
N ASN A 298 13.76 26.32 13.34
CA ASN A 298 14.72 25.32 12.87
C ASN A 298 14.34 23.92 13.36
N GLN A 299 14.29 22.97 12.43
CA GLN A 299 14.04 21.56 12.66
C GLN A 299 15.10 20.76 11.89
N LEU A 300 15.59 19.68 12.50
CA LEU A 300 16.55 18.77 11.91
C LEU A 300 15.90 17.40 11.74
N LEU A 301 15.90 16.92 10.50
CA LEU A 301 15.56 15.55 10.17
C LEU A 301 16.84 14.80 9.79
N PHE A 302 17.02 13.60 10.31
CA PHE A 302 18.17 12.76 9.98
C PHE A 302 17.74 11.29 9.88
N THR A 303 17.89 10.70 8.69
CA THR A 303 17.38 9.37 8.38
C THR A 303 18.47 8.46 7.78
N PRO A 304 19.34 7.87 8.61
CA PRO A 304 20.21 6.79 8.18
C PRO A 304 19.44 5.49 7.97
N TYR A 305 19.86 4.73 6.95
CA TYR A 305 19.23 3.47 6.58
C TYR A 305 20.25 2.44 6.09
N TYR A 306 19.87 1.18 6.20
CA TYR A 306 20.60 0.02 5.73
C TYR A 306 19.63 -1.00 5.13
N GLY A 307 20.03 -1.72 4.10
CA GLY A 307 19.24 -2.79 3.54
C GLY A 307 20.08 -3.81 2.81
N GLN A 308 19.55 -5.03 2.79
CA GLN A 308 20.13 -6.16 2.08
C GLN A 308 19.08 -6.72 1.13
N ARG A 309 19.52 -7.10 -0.05
CA ARG A 309 18.65 -7.71 -1.05
C ARG A 309 19.36 -8.85 -1.76
N HIS A 310 18.66 -9.95 -1.88
CA HIS A 310 19.04 -11.09 -2.68
C HIS A 310 17.95 -11.37 -3.70
N VAL A 311 18.30 -11.32 -5.00
CA VAL A 311 17.41 -11.65 -6.11
C VAL A 311 17.98 -12.81 -6.88
N THR A 312 17.20 -13.87 -7.05
CA THR A 312 17.52 -14.92 -8.03
C THR A 312 16.47 -14.90 -9.13
N GLN A 313 16.87 -14.79 -10.39
CA GLN A 313 15.96 -14.75 -11.53
C GLN A 313 16.40 -15.71 -12.63
N PHE A 314 15.48 -16.55 -13.08
CA PHE A 314 15.66 -17.48 -14.18
C PHE A 314 15.00 -16.89 -15.43
N LEU A 315 15.80 -16.68 -16.48
CA LEU A 315 15.38 -16.02 -17.72
C LEU A 315 15.14 -17.04 -18.84
N ALA A 316 14.28 -16.67 -19.80
CA ALA A 316 14.12 -17.39 -21.05
C ALA A 316 15.28 -17.09 -22.01
N ALA A 317 16.49 -17.48 -21.62
CA ALA A 317 17.70 -17.34 -22.42
C ALA A 317 18.16 -18.70 -22.98
N THR A 318 18.80 -18.67 -24.14
CA THR A 318 19.25 -19.88 -24.87
C THR A 318 20.27 -20.73 -24.08
N ASN A 319 20.95 -20.16 -23.08
CA ASN A 319 22.01 -20.80 -22.28
C ASN A 319 21.71 -20.81 -20.76
N ASN A 320 20.47 -21.11 -20.34
CA ASN A 320 20.08 -21.18 -18.92
C ASN A 320 20.53 -19.94 -18.11
N GLY A 321 20.07 -18.75 -18.52
CA GLY A 321 20.43 -17.49 -17.88
C GLY A 321 19.86 -17.39 -16.46
N VAL A 322 20.71 -17.52 -15.45
CA VAL A 322 20.38 -17.25 -14.05
C VAL A 322 21.07 -15.97 -13.62
N ILE A 323 20.29 -15.00 -13.14
CA ILE A 323 20.79 -13.83 -12.43
C ILE A 323 20.73 -14.16 -10.95
N ASP A 324 21.87 -14.15 -10.28
CA ASP A 324 21.96 -14.22 -8.82
C ASP A 324 22.64 -12.93 -8.32
N LEU A 325 21.84 -12.01 -7.77
CA LEU A 325 22.29 -10.68 -7.37
C LEU A 325 22.10 -10.50 -5.86
N LYS A 326 23.21 -10.34 -5.16
CA LYS A 326 23.26 -9.91 -3.75
C LYS A 326 23.74 -8.47 -3.68
N ARG A 327 23.00 -7.63 -2.97
CA ARG A 327 23.32 -6.22 -2.81
C ARG A 327 23.03 -5.76 -1.39
N ASP A 328 24.05 -5.21 -0.76
CA ASP A 328 23.90 -4.37 0.43
C ASP A 328 23.84 -2.91 -0.02
N PHE A 329 23.00 -2.12 0.63
CA PHE A 329 22.87 -0.69 0.36
C PHE A 329 22.63 0.07 1.67
N TYR A 330 23.19 1.26 1.77
CA TYR A 330 23.07 2.11 2.95
C TYR A 330 23.25 3.56 2.55
N GLY A 331 22.79 4.45 3.41
CA GLY A 331 22.89 5.89 3.19
C GLY A 331 22.29 6.67 4.33
N MET A 332 22.22 7.98 4.15
CA MET A 332 21.52 8.90 5.03
C MET A 332 20.88 9.99 4.19
N ASP A 333 19.64 10.33 4.52
CA ASP A 333 18.95 11.52 4.02
C ASP A 333 18.82 12.51 5.19
N SER A 334 18.82 13.81 4.90
CA SER A 334 18.70 14.91 5.86
C SER A 334 17.89 16.06 5.30
#